data_AF-A0A5P0JJJ2-F1
#
_entry.id   AF-A0A5P0JJJ2-F1
#
_cell.length_a   1.000
_cell.length_b   1.000
_cell.length_c   1.000
_cell.angle_alpha   90.00
_cell.angle_beta   90.00
_cell.angle_gamma   90.00
#
_symmetry.space_group_name_H-M   'P 1'
#
loop_
_entity.id
_entity.type
_entity.pdbx_description
1 polymer ?
#
loop_
_entity_poly.entity_id
_entity_poly.type
_entity_poly.pdbx_seq_one_letter_code
_entity_poly.pdbx_strand_id
1 'polypeptide(L)'
;EYLQQLGEHQTTSIGSSLKFCLVAEGQAQLYPRFGPTNIWDTAAGHAVAAAAGAHVHDWQGKPLDYTPRESFLNPGFRVSIY
;
A
#
# COMPACT_ATOMS: atom_id res chain seq x y z
N GLU A 1 7.29 11.63 -11.36
CA GLU A 1 8.42 11.91 -10.46
C GLU A 1 8.81 10.72 -9.59
N TYR A 2 8.02 10.30 -8.60
CA TYR A 2 8.41 9.20 -7.69
C TYR A 2 8.90 7.92 -8.41
N LEU A 3 8.11 7.39 -9.36
CA LEU A 3 8.50 6.15 -10.08
C LEU A 3 9.77 6.32 -10.93
N GLN A 4 10.05 7.54 -11.42
CA GLN A 4 11.24 7.80 -12.23
C GLN A 4 12.53 7.68 -11.39
N GLN A 5 12.44 7.80 -10.06
CA GLN A 5 13.58 7.66 -9.16
C GLN A 5 13.92 6.19 -8.85
N LEU A 6 13.06 5.24 -9.23
CA LEU A 6 13.23 3.81 -8.93
C LEU A 6 14.05 3.05 -9.98
N GLY A 7 14.53 3.74 -11.03
CA GLY A 7 15.26 3.13 -12.14
C GLY A 7 14.32 2.44 -13.14
N GLU A 8 14.82 1.44 -13.85
CA GLU A 8 14.03 0.66 -14.81
C GLU A 8 12.96 -0.17 -14.07
N HIS A 9 11.70 -0.04 -14.49
CA HIS A 9 10.58 -0.72 -13.85
C HIS A 9 9.45 -1.00 -14.86
N GLN A 10 8.62 -1.97 -14.52
CA GLN A 10 7.37 -2.26 -15.23
C GLN A 10 6.18 -1.92 -14.34
N THR A 11 5.12 -1.37 -14.94
CA THR A 11 3.89 -1.04 -14.22
C THR A 11 2.76 -1.95 -14.66
N THR A 12 1.98 -2.44 -13.71
CA THR A 12 0.70 -3.10 -13.96
C THR A 12 -0.44 -2.30 -13.35
N SER A 13 -1.60 -2.28 -14.01
CA SER A 13 -2.80 -1.59 -13.52
C SER A 13 -3.84 -2.62 -13.11
N ILE A 14 -4.28 -2.54 -11.85
CA ILE A 14 -5.33 -3.39 -11.30
C ILE A 14 -6.20 -2.62 -10.32
N GLY A 15 -7.50 -2.91 -10.33
CA GLY A 15 -8.50 -2.28 -9.48
C GLY A 15 -8.44 -2.73 -8.03
N SER A 16 -9.11 -1.96 -7.16
CA SER A 16 -9.42 -2.36 -5.78
C SER A 16 -8.20 -2.72 -4.89
N SER A 17 -8.46 -3.44 -3.80
CA SER A 17 -7.49 -3.94 -2.82
C SER A 17 -6.66 -5.13 -3.31
N LEU A 18 -6.89 -5.65 -4.53
CA LEU A 18 -6.09 -6.71 -5.14
C LEU A 18 -4.59 -6.36 -5.25
N LYS A 19 -4.27 -5.06 -5.28
CA LYS A 19 -2.88 -4.57 -5.26
C LYS A 19 -2.10 -5.01 -4.03
N PHE A 20 -2.76 -5.16 -2.88
CA PHE A 20 -2.12 -5.73 -1.69
C PHE A 20 -1.76 -7.20 -1.89
N CYS A 21 -2.66 -7.98 -2.51
CA CYS A 21 -2.45 -9.38 -2.79
C CYS A 21 -1.32 -9.61 -3.80
N LEU A 22 -1.20 -8.77 -4.85
CA LEU A 22 -0.07 -8.87 -5.79
C LEU A 22 1.28 -8.69 -5.08
N VAL A 23 1.35 -7.80 -4.10
CA VAL A 23 2.56 -7.67 -3.27
C VAL A 23 2.72 -8.90 -2.38
N ALA A 24 1.67 -9.31 -1.67
CA ALA A 24 1.71 -10.50 -0.79
C ALA A 24 2.13 -11.79 -1.52
N GLU A 25 1.73 -11.95 -2.78
CA GLU A 25 2.09 -13.08 -3.66
C GLU A 25 3.47 -12.95 -4.29
N GLY A 26 4.19 -11.83 -4.08
CA GLY A 26 5.48 -11.55 -4.69
C GLY A 26 5.44 -11.18 -6.18
N GLN A 27 4.24 -11.01 -6.75
CA GLN A 27 4.04 -10.63 -8.16
C GLN A 27 4.31 -9.14 -8.43
N ALA A 28 4.33 -8.32 -7.38
CA ALA A 28 4.74 -6.92 -7.41
C ALA A 28 5.62 -6.59 -6.22
N GLN A 29 6.65 -5.76 -6.42
CA GLN A 29 7.56 -5.34 -5.34
C GLN A 29 7.08 -4.06 -4.65
N LEU A 30 6.22 -3.28 -5.31
CA LEU A 30 5.79 -1.98 -4.84
C LEU A 30 4.36 -1.66 -5.29
N TYR A 31 3.52 -1.25 -4.33
CA TYR A 31 2.23 -0.62 -4.59
C TYR A 31 2.23 0.79 -3.96
N PRO A 32 2.49 1.84 -4.77
CA PRO A 32 2.38 3.22 -4.30
C PRO A 32 0.96 3.76 -4.50
N ARG A 33 0.41 4.40 -3.48
CA ARG A 33 -0.88 5.09 -3.49
C ARG A 33 -0.68 6.52 -3.00
N PHE A 34 -0.82 7.50 -3.89
CA PHE A 34 -0.55 8.90 -3.57
C PHE A 34 -1.75 9.65 -2.98
N GLY A 35 -2.97 9.29 -3.40
CA GLY A 35 -4.21 9.91 -2.91
C GLY A 35 -4.82 9.16 -1.73
N PRO A 36 -5.77 9.79 -1.01
CA PRO A 36 -6.40 9.20 0.16
C PRO A 36 -7.22 7.94 -0.19
N THR A 37 -7.47 7.14 0.86
CA THR A 37 -8.35 5.96 0.86
C THR A 37 -9.10 5.92 2.18
N ASN A 38 -10.19 5.17 2.29
CA ASN A 38 -10.77 4.91 3.61
C ASN A 38 -10.06 3.76 4.31
N ILE A 39 -10.17 3.70 5.63
CA ILE A 39 -9.58 2.61 6.43
C ILE A 39 -10.04 1.22 5.95
N TRP A 40 -11.31 1.08 5.55
CA TRP A 40 -11.87 -0.19 5.08
C TRP A 40 -11.35 -0.62 3.71
N ASP A 41 -10.87 0.32 2.88
CA ASP A 41 -10.24 0.00 1.59
C ASP A 41 -8.86 -0.68 1.77
N THR A 42 -8.25 -0.53 2.95
CA THR A 42 -6.86 -0.93 3.19
C THR A 42 -6.69 -1.94 4.32
N ALA A 43 -7.57 -1.99 5.33
CA ALA A 43 -7.37 -2.80 6.53
C ALA A 43 -7.14 -4.29 6.24
N ALA A 44 -8.01 -4.91 5.45
CA ALA A 44 -7.89 -6.32 5.10
C ALA A 44 -6.65 -6.60 4.26
N GLY A 45 -6.39 -5.78 3.24
CA GLY A 45 -5.22 -5.92 2.37
C GLY A 45 -3.90 -5.70 3.10
N HIS A 46 -3.86 -4.75 4.04
CA HIS A 46 -2.72 -4.51 4.91
C HIS A 46 -2.43 -5.77 5.73
N ALA A 47 -3.42 -6.32 6.43
CA ALA A 47 -3.21 -7.52 7.25
C ALA A 47 -2.63 -8.69 6.43
N VAL A 48 -3.15 -8.92 5.22
CA VAL A 48 -2.64 -9.95 4.30
C VAL A 48 -1.19 -9.66 3.88
N ALA A 49 -0.91 -8.44 3.42
CA ALA A 49 0.42 -8.06 2.96
C ALA A 49 1.46 -8.14 4.10
N ALA A 50 1.11 -7.65 5.30
CA ALA A 50 1.97 -7.71 6.47
C ALA A 50 2.23 -9.15 6.93
N ALA A 51 1.22 -10.02 6.91
CA ALA A 51 1.39 -11.44 7.20
C ALA A 51 2.31 -12.15 6.19
N ALA A 52 2.34 -11.68 4.93
CA ALA A 52 3.27 -12.13 3.90
C ALA A 52 4.67 -11.50 3.99
N GLY A 53 4.93 -10.66 5.00
CA GLY A 53 6.22 -10.01 5.23
C GLY A 53 6.40 -8.65 4.55
N ALA A 54 5.36 -8.09 3.93
CA ALA A 54 5.42 -6.75 3.34
C ALA A 54 5.27 -5.64 4.40
N HIS A 55 5.83 -4.48 4.11
CA HIS A 55 5.71 -3.25 4.87
C HIS A 55 4.63 -2.35 4.29
N VAL A 56 3.72 -1.85 5.12
CA VAL A 56 2.66 -0.90 4.72
C VAL A 56 2.83 0.39 5.53
N HIS A 57 3.33 1.44 4.89
CA HIS A 57 3.62 2.72 5.53
C HIS A 57 3.10 3.90 4.70
N ASP A 58 2.75 4.98 5.37
CA ASP A 58 2.53 6.27 4.74
C ASP A 58 3.83 6.84 4.14
N TRP A 59 3.71 7.96 3.43
CA TRP A 59 4.88 8.65 2.84
C TRP A 59 5.80 9.31 3.86
N GLN A 60 5.45 9.30 5.16
CA GLN A 60 6.29 9.73 6.28
C GLN A 60 6.96 8.55 6.99
N GLY A 61 6.73 7.31 6.53
CA GLY A 61 7.29 6.10 7.11
C GLY A 61 6.52 5.56 8.33
N LYS A 62 5.31 6.07 8.61
CA LYS A 62 4.49 5.58 9.72
C LYS A 62 3.53 4.49 9.25
N PRO A 63 3.25 3.46 10.06
CA PRO A 63 2.18 2.51 9.77
C PRO A 63 0.82 3.21 9.62
N LEU A 64 -0.05 2.65 8.79
CA LEU A 64 -1.43 3.11 8.72
C LEU A 64 -2.15 2.84 10.04
N ASP A 65 -2.93 3.82 10.48
CA ASP A 65 -3.69 3.76 11.73
C ASP A 65 -5.17 3.48 11.44
N TYR A 66 -5.69 2.43 12.07
CA TYR A 66 -7.06 1.92 11.92
C TYR A 66 -7.95 2.20 13.13
N THR A 67 -7.47 2.99 14.11
CA THR A 67 -8.25 3.32 15.31
C THR A 67 -9.48 4.16 14.96
N PRO A 68 -10.62 3.96 15.66
CA PRO A 68 -11.81 4.79 15.48
C PRO A 68 -11.51 6.27 15.74
N ARG A 69 -11.89 7.13 14.80
CA ARG A 69 -11.67 8.58 14.83
C ARG A 69 -12.69 9.29 13.95
N GLU A 70 -12.73 10.62 14.01
CA GLU A 70 -13.71 11.43 13.27
C GLU A 70 -13.58 11.27 11.74
N SER A 71 -12.36 11.15 11.23
CA SER A 71 -12.08 10.93 9.81
C SER A 71 -11.48 9.55 9.55
N PHE A 72 -12.16 8.74 8.75
CA PHE A 72 -11.71 7.42 8.34
C PHE A 72 -10.77 7.44 7.13
N LEU A 73 -10.22 8.60 6.77
CA LEU A 73 -9.25 8.68 5.69
C LEU A 73 -7.87 8.23 6.17
N ASN A 74 -7.24 7.39 5.36
CA ASN A 74 -5.81 7.12 5.39
C ASN A 74 -5.11 8.09 4.43
N PRO A 75 -3.89 8.56 4.80
CA PRO A 75 -3.05 9.29 3.87
C PRO A 75 -2.63 8.40 2.70
N GLY A 76 -1.95 8.99 1.71
CA GLY A 76 -1.22 8.20 0.74
C GLY A 76 -0.21 7.26 1.42
N PHE A 77 0.00 6.08 0.84
CA PHE A 77 0.82 5.03 1.40
C PHE A 77 1.59 4.27 0.32
N ARG A 78 2.50 3.40 0.75
CA ARG A 78 3.12 2.39 -0.09
C ARG A 78 3.14 1.04 0.61
N VAL A 79 3.03 -0.01 -0.19
CA VAL A 79 3.27 -1.39 0.23
C VAL A 79 4.52 -1.89 -0.47
N SER A 80 5.50 -2.43 0.26
CA SER A 80 6.75 -2.98 -0.31
C SER A 80 7.23 -4.23 0.42
N ILE A 81 7.96 -5.11 -0.27
CA ILE A 81 8.62 -6.29 0.32
C ILE A 81 10.07 -5.98 0.75
N TYR A 82 10.61 -4.82 0.34
CA TYR A 82 11.96 -4.34 0.65
C TYR A 82 11.93 -2.88 1.10
#